data_AF-A0A525W9T3-F1
#
_entry.id   AF-A0A525W9T3-F1
#
_cell.length_a   1.000
_cell.length_b   1.000
_cell.length_c   1.000
_cell.angle_alpha   90.00
_cell.angle_beta   90.00
_cell.angle_gamma   90.00
#
_symmetry.space_group_name_H-M   'P 1'
#
loop_
_entity.id
_entity.type
_entity.pdbx_description
1 polymer ?
#
loop_
_entity_poly.entity_id
_entity_poly.type
_entity_poly.pdbx_seq_one_letter_code
_entity_poly.pdbx_strand_id
1 'polypeptide(L)'
;MTMLPKAFPWILSALLIGSLGAFSPPDAVAQVIKSGPSSCPGIALTFDLCPVRKSPGYDQALVDYLIQHQIPSTFFMSGKWIAKHDAEVEHLLGIQFFEVGTHGEVHAHLPMHNADEQQKEIYAPVKLLNEHYAHEATLFRPPYGEYNDTTLDVVKLLGLRFIQWSIESGDPDPTLTADQILARIEKRAKPGSIVVLHANGKGKQTRAVIERLTTEILPRKSLKPMTVSELLACKQRNP
;
A
#
# COMPACT_ATOMS: atom_id res chain seq x y z
N MET A 1 -7.94 -32.77 71.89
CA MET A 1 -8.29 -33.37 70.59
C MET A 1 -9.62 -32.76 70.16
N THR A 2 -9.71 -32.36 68.88
CA THR A 2 -10.91 -31.93 68.13
C THR A 2 -11.69 -30.70 68.62
N MET A 3 -11.50 -29.57 67.93
CA MET A 3 -12.56 -28.59 67.67
C MET A 3 -12.81 -28.49 66.17
N LEU A 4 -14.07 -28.63 65.79
CA LEU A 4 -14.62 -28.65 64.44
C LEU A 4 -14.48 -27.29 63.72
N PRO A 5 -14.27 -27.27 62.39
CA PRO A 5 -14.18 -26.05 61.61
C PRO A 5 -15.57 -25.51 61.23
N LYS A 6 -15.65 -24.17 61.18
CA LYS A 6 -16.82 -23.35 60.86
C LYS A 6 -17.14 -23.37 59.36
N ALA A 7 -18.44 -23.38 59.06
CA ALA A 7 -19.01 -23.29 57.73
C ALA A 7 -18.75 -21.93 57.06
N PHE A 8 -18.48 -21.95 55.75
CA PHE A 8 -18.39 -20.79 54.87
C PHE A 8 -19.58 -20.80 53.90
N PRO A 9 -20.35 -19.70 53.76
CA PRO A 9 -21.48 -19.67 52.85
C PRO A 9 -21.01 -19.46 51.40
N TRP A 10 -21.64 -20.19 50.49
CA TRP A 10 -21.38 -20.13 49.06
C TRP A 10 -22.07 -18.89 48.48
N ILE A 11 -21.29 -17.98 47.88
CA ILE A 11 -21.81 -16.88 47.06
C ILE A 11 -21.93 -17.40 45.64
N LEU A 12 -23.17 -17.57 45.15
CA LEU A 12 -23.45 -17.75 43.72
C LEU A 12 -23.29 -16.38 43.02
N SER A 13 -22.19 -16.20 42.29
CA SER A 13 -22.06 -15.11 41.33
C SER A 13 -22.72 -15.54 40.00
N ALA A 14 -23.87 -14.95 39.68
CA ALA A 14 -24.49 -15.10 38.36
C ALA A 14 -23.68 -14.29 37.33
N LEU A 15 -22.99 -14.97 36.43
CA LEU A 15 -22.36 -14.35 35.26
C LEU A 15 -23.46 -13.97 34.25
N LEU A 16 -23.80 -12.69 34.15
CA LEU A 16 -24.52 -12.18 32.99
C LEU A 16 -23.56 -12.18 31.79
N ILE A 17 -23.67 -13.19 30.94
CA ILE A 17 -23.06 -13.20 29.61
C ILE A 17 -23.88 -12.24 28.75
N GLY A 18 -23.50 -10.97 28.75
CA GLY A 18 -23.97 -10.02 27.76
C GLY A 18 -23.43 -10.46 26.40
N SER A 19 -24.31 -10.94 25.53
CA SER A 19 -24.01 -11.17 24.12
C SER A 19 -23.65 -9.83 23.49
N LEU A 20 -22.35 -9.58 23.31
CA LEU A 20 -21.84 -8.51 22.45
C LEU A 20 -22.31 -8.84 21.03
N GLY A 21 -23.41 -8.23 20.61
CA GLY A 21 -23.82 -8.23 19.21
C GLY A 21 -22.66 -7.64 18.39
N ALA A 22 -22.17 -8.41 17.43
CA ALA A 22 -21.20 -7.92 16.46
C ALA A 22 -21.79 -6.71 15.74
N PHE A 23 -21.25 -5.53 16.01
CA PHE A 23 -21.59 -4.33 15.24
C PHE A 23 -20.91 -4.47 13.87
N SER A 24 -21.62 -5.07 12.91
CA SER A 24 -21.20 -5.03 11.51
C SER A 24 -21.52 -3.65 10.96
N PRO A 25 -20.53 -2.83 10.57
CA PRO A 25 -20.83 -1.57 9.91
C PRO A 25 -21.56 -1.84 8.59
N PRO A 26 -22.56 -1.02 8.23
CA PRO A 26 -23.36 -1.24 7.03
C PRO A 26 -22.47 -1.05 5.79
N ASP A 27 -22.59 -1.94 4.82
CA ASP A 27 -22.30 -1.76 3.40
C ASP A 27 -21.26 -0.69 3.01
N ALA A 28 -20.10 -0.69 3.66
CA ALA A 28 -19.00 0.16 3.24
C ALA A 28 -18.47 -0.39 1.92
N VAL A 29 -18.90 0.14 0.78
CA VAL A 29 -18.20 -0.06 -0.51
C VAL A 29 -16.71 0.10 -0.23
N ALA A 30 -15.85 -0.79 -0.74
CA ALA A 30 -14.41 -0.56 -0.61
C ALA A 30 -14.12 0.84 -1.17
N GLN A 31 -13.77 1.77 -0.27
CA GLN A 31 -13.55 3.15 -0.68
C GLN A 31 -12.32 3.16 -1.57
N VAL A 32 -12.48 3.60 -2.82
CA VAL A 32 -11.34 3.82 -3.71
C VAL A 32 -10.55 5.03 -3.20
N ILE A 33 -9.39 4.77 -2.61
CA ILE A 33 -8.55 5.80 -2.02
C ILE A 33 -7.58 6.33 -3.08
N LYS A 34 -7.83 7.55 -3.59
CA LYS A 34 -6.96 8.22 -4.57
C LYS A 34 -6.01 9.23 -3.94
N SER A 35 -6.32 9.71 -2.75
CA SER A 35 -5.55 10.72 -2.02
C SER A 35 -5.79 10.58 -0.52
N GLY A 36 -4.83 11.00 0.28
CA GLY A 36 -5.03 11.24 1.71
C GLY A 36 -5.71 12.57 2.02
N PRO A 37 -5.85 12.92 3.31
CA PRO A 37 -6.46 14.17 3.75
C PRO A 37 -5.72 15.39 3.21
N SER A 38 -6.45 16.39 2.68
CA SER A 38 -5.86 17.65 2.20
C SER A 38 -5.25 18.51 3.32
N SER A 39 -5.56 18.19 4.58
CA SER A 39 -4.96 18.80 5.76
C SER A 39 -3.58 18.24 6.09
N CYS A 40 -3.19 17.11 5.50
CA CYS A 40 -1.88 16.51 5.71
C CYS A 40 -0.87 17.10 4.73
N PRO A 41 0.24 17.73 5.17
CA PRO A 41 1.30 18.22 4.28
C PRO A 41 2.18 17.08 3.72
N GLY A 42 1.57 15.91 3.48
CA GLY A 42 2.21 14.70 2.99
C GLY A 42 1.96 14.45 1.51
N ILE A 43 2.86 13.71 0.90
CA ILE A 43 2.70 13.12 -0.44
C ILE A 43 3.23 11.69 -0.41
N ALA A 44 2.45 10.73 -0.92
CA ALA A 44 2.89 9.35 -1.04
C ALA A 44 3.54 9.10 -2.40
N LEU A 45 4.81 8.71 -2.38
CA LEU A 45 5.55 8.22 -3.54
C LEU A 45 5.35 6.71 -3.58
N THR A 46 4.72 6.21 -4.64
CA THR A 46 4.37 4.79 -4.73
C THR A 46 4.90 4.17 -6.01
N PHE A 47 5.40 2.93 -5.90
CA PHE A 47 6.10 2.24 -6.98
C PHE A 47 5.48 0.88 -7.26
N ASP A 48 4.99 0.69 -8.48
CA ASP A 48 4.44 -0.60 -8.90
C ASP A 48 5.56 -1.52 -9.40
N LEU A 49 5.56 -2.76 -8.90
CA LEU A 49 6.51 -3.82 -9.17
C LEU A 49 5.79 -5.00 -9.86
N CYS A 50 5.48 -4.79 -11.14
CA CYS A 50 4.84 -5.78 -12.01
C CYS A 50 5.88 -6.66 -12.71
N PRO A 51 5.51 -7.87 -13.20
CA PRO A 51 6.43 -8.72 -13.94
C PRO A 51 6.77 -8.09 -15.29
N VAL A 52 8.04 -8.14 -15.66
CA VAL A 52 8.53 -7.65 -16.96
C VAL A 52 9.42 -8.70 -17.62
N ARG A 53 9.51 -8.65 -18.95
CA ARG A 53 10.18 -9.72 -19.73
C ARG A 53 11.69 -9.84 -19.50
N LYS A 54 12.36 -8.77 -19.07
CA LYS A 54 13.84 -8.68 -19.06
C LYS A 54 14.46 -8.04 -17.80
N SER A 55 13.72 -7.85 -16.70
CA SER A 55 14.28 -7.13 -15.54
C SER A 55 14.79 -8.10 -14.45
N PRO A 56 16.00 -7.87 -13.90
CA PRO A 56 16.56 -8.69 -12.84
C PRO A 56 15.92 -8.48 -11.46
N GLY A 57 15.08 -7.44 -11.30
CA GLY A 57 14.49 -7.05 -10.00
C GLY A 57 13.88 -5.66 -10.10
N TYR A 58 14.00 -4.86 -9.04
CA TYR A 58 13.70 -3.43 -9.05
C TYR A 58 14.91 -2.61 -9.57
N ASP A 59 14.71 -1.31 -9.84
CA ASP A 59 15.77 -0.36 -10.15
C ASP A 59 16.61 -0.08 -8.88
N GLN A 60 17.76 -0.76 -8.78
CA GLN A 60 18.64 -0.66 -7.60
C GLN A 60 19.09 0.77 -7.33
N ALA A 61 19.39 1.52 -8.38
CA ALA A 61 19.83 2.89 -8.25
C ALA A 61 18.71 3.77 -7.64
N LEU A 62 17.45 3.58 -8.04
CA LEU A 62 16.32 4.27 -7.42
C LEU A 62 16.17 3.90 -5.94
N VAL A 63 16.20 2.60 -5.62
CA VAL A 63 16.00 2.13 -4.24
C VAL A 63 17.13 2.60 -3.32
N ASP A 64 18.39 2.55 -3.77
CA ASP A 64 19.53 3.07 -3.01
C ASP A 64 19.38 4.55 -2.69
N TYR A 65 18.89 5.35 -3.64
CA TYR A 65 18.63 6.77 -3.41
C TYR A 65 17.55 6.99 -2.34
N LEU A 66 16.44 6.26 -2.42
CA LEU A 66 15.37 6.33 -1.43
C LEU A 66 15.88 5.96 -0.02
N ILE A 67 16.72 4.93 0.08
CA ILE A 67 17.32 4.48 1.35
C ILE A 67 18.30 5.52 1.89
N GLN A 68 19.25 5.96 1.06
CA GLN A 68 20.29 6.92 1.44
C GLN A 68 19.70 8.23 1.98
N HIS A 69 18.59 8.67 1.41
CA HIS A 69 17.90 9.90 1.79
C HIS A 69 16.72 9.68 2.77
N GLN A 70 16.52 8.44 3.25
CA GLN A 70 15.44 8.06 4.16
C GLN A 70 14.07 8.56 3.70
N ILE A 71 13.74 8.36 2.43
CA ILE A 71 12.50 8.84 1.81
C ILE A 71 11.40 7.78 1.97
N PRO A 72 10.37 8.01 2.80
CA PRO A 72 9.28 7.05 2.93
C PRO A 72 8.58 6.78 1.59
N SER A 73 8.33 5.51 1.30
CA SER A 73 7.81 5.06 0.00
C SER A 73 6.96 3.80 0.14
N THR A 74 5.96 3.62 -0.73
CA THR A 74 5.14 2.40 -0.76
C THR A 74 5.35 1.62 -2.05
N PHE A 75 5.67 0.34 -1.96
CA PHE A 75 5.85 -0.55 -3.11
C PHE A 75 4.65 -1.49 -3.25
N PHE A 76 4.05 -1.55 -4.44
CA PHE A 76 2.95 -2.47 -4.76
C PHE A 76 3.49 -3.61 -5.62
N MET A 77 3.58 -4.80 -5.04
CA MET A 77 4.22 -5.96 -5.68
C MET A 77 3.20 -6.96 -6.20
N SER A 78 3.39 -7.40 -7.44
CA SER A 78 2.62 -8.53 -7.96
C SER A 78 3.14 -9.87 -7.44
N GLY A 79 2.28 -10.88 -7.31
CA GLY A 79 2.69 -12.21 -6.82
C GLY A 79 3.76 -12.87 -7.69
N LYS A 80 3.61 -12.78 -9.02
CA LYS A 80 4.64 -13.24 -9.97
C LYS A 80 5.98 -12.52 -9.84
N TRP A 81 6.00 -11.27 -9.36
CA TRP A 81 7.24 -10.55 -9.10
C TRP A 81 7.84 -11.05 -7.77
N ILE A 82 7.04 -11.11 -6.70
CA ILE A 82 7.47 -11.61 -5.38
C ILE A 82 8.12 -12.99 -5.51
N ALA A 83 7.45 -13.93 -6.19
CA ALA A 83 7.92 -15.31 -6.36
C ALA A 83 9.25 -15.47 -7.13
N LYS A 84 9.77 -14.40 -7.75
CA LYS A 84 11.01 -14.43 -8.55
C LYS A 84 12.14 -13.62 -7.94
N HIS A 85 11.86 -12.79 -6.95
CA HIS A 85 12.75 -11.72 -6.48
C HIS A 85 12.86 -11.74 -4.95
N ASP A 86 13.15 -12.93 -4.39
CA ASP A 86 13.16 -13.17 -2.94
C ASP A 86 14.08 -12.20 -2.19
N ALA A 87 15.32 -12.04 -2.67
CA ALA A 87 16.29 -11.13 -2.06
C ALA A 87 15.84 -9.66 -2.11
N GLU A 88 15.22 -9.23 -3.20
CA GLU A 88 14.68 -7.88 -3.33
C GLU A 88 13.46 -7.67 -2.43
N VAL A 89 12.59 -8.67 -2.26
CA VAL A 89 11.44 -8.62 -1.34
C VAL A 89 11.93 -8.48 0.09
N GLU A 90 12.83 -9.36 0.53
CA GLU A 90 13.43 -9.29 1.88
C GLU A 90 14.11 -7.94 2.12
N HIS A 91 14.84 -7.43 1.13
CA HIS A 91 15.49 -6.13 1.24
C HIS A 91 14.47 -5.00 1.44
N LEU A 92 13.41 -4.94 0.62
CA LEU A 92 12.39 -3.89 0.74
C LEU A 92 11.61 -3.99 2.07
N LEU A 93 11.31 -5.20 2.55
CA LEU A 93 10.65 -5.43 3.83
C LEU A 93 11.54 -5.05 5.04
N GLY A 94 12.86 -5.14 4.89
CA GLY A 94 13.82 -4.78 5.94
C GLY A 94 13.97 -3.27 6.20
N ILE A 95 13.44 -2.41 5.32
CA ILE A 95 13.58 -0.96 5.44
C ILE A 95 12.36 -0.36 6.18
N GLN A 96 12.59 0.17 7.38
CA GLN A 96 11.52 0.62 8.28
C GLN A 96 10.60 1.73 7.74
N PHE A 97 11.09 2.56 6.83
CA PHE A 97 10.32 3.65 6.22
C PHE A 97 9.73 3.27 4.85
N PHE A 98 9.86 2.01 4.45
CA PHE A 98 9.13 1.47 3.30
C PHE A 98 7.87 0.74 3.75
N GLU A 99 6.86 0.78 2.89
CA GLU A 99 5.63 0.01 3.04
C GLU A 99 5.45 -0.90 1.83
N VAL A 100 4.94 -2.11 2.05
CA VAL A 100 4.65 -3.07 0.98
C VAL A 100 3.16 -3.39 0.93
N GLY A 101 2.56 -3.20 -0.24
CA GLY A 101 1.21 -3.62 -0.62
C GLY A 101 1.24 -4.57 -1.83
N THR A 102 0.08 -5.08 -2.22
CA THR A 102 -0.04 -6.06 -3.32
C THR A 102 -0.64 -5.47 -4.59
N HIS A 103 -0.26 -6.07 -5.73
CA HIS A 103 -0.61 -5.59 -7.07
C HIS A 103 -1.15 -6.69 -8.00
N GLY A 104 -1.94 -7.61 -7.44
CA GLY A 104 -2.47 -8.77 -8.14
C GLY A 104 -1.43 -9.88 -8.34
N GLU A 105 -1.87 -11.09 -8.68
CA GLU A 105 -0.99 -12.24 -8.82
C GLU A 105 -0.22 -12.17 -10.14
N VAL A 106 -0.94 -12.10 -11.26
CA VAL A 106 -0.35 -12.16 -12.60
C VAL A 106 -0.40 -10.85 -13.36
N HIS A 107 -0.87 -9.78 -12.72
CA HIS A 107 -1.13 -8.47 -13.33
C HIS A 107 -2.26 -8.52 -14.37
N ALA A 108 -3.38 -9.17 -14.01
CA ALA A 108 -4.56 -9.36 -14.87
C ALA A 108 -5.45 -8.10 -15.00
N HIS A 109 -6.21 -8.02 -16.08
CA HIS A 109 -7.30 -7.05 -16.25
C HIS A 109 -8.53 -7.49 -15.45
N LEU A 110 -8.59 -7.14 -14.16
CA LEU A 110 -9.57 -7.66 -13.21
C LEU A 110 -11.04 -7.57 -13.68
N PRO A 111 -11.51 -6.50 -14.36
CA PRO A 111 -12.89 -6.43 -14.84
C PRO A 111 -13.27 -7.50 -15.86
N MET A 112 -12.31 -8.19 -16.46
CA MET A 112 -12.53 -9.29 -17.41
C MET A 112 -12.75 -10.65 -16.73
N HIS A 113 -12.68 -10.69 -15.39
CA HIS A 113 -12.72 -11.91 -14.59
C HIS A 113 -13.94 -11.95 -13.65
N ASN A 114 -14.40 -13.17 -13.33
CA ASN A 114 -15.45 -13.37 -12.34
C ASN A 114 -14.95 -13.17 -10.90
N ALA A 115 -15.84 -13.18 -9.91
CA ALA A 115 -15.51 -12.91 -8.51
C ALA A 115 -14.43 -13.86 -7.94
N ASP A 116 -14.53 -15.16 -8.20
CA ASP A 116 -13.56 -16.16 -7.69
C ASP A 116 -12.17 -15.97 -8.31
N GLU A 117 -12.12 -15.64 -9.59
CA GLU A 117 -10.87 -15.33 -10.29
C GLU A 117 -10.24 -14.04 -9.76
N GLN A 118 -11.03 -12.98 -9.59
CA GLN A 118 -10.56 -11.74 -8.98
C GLN A 118 -10.07 -11.98 -7.54
N GLN A 119 -10.78 -12.79 -6.74
CA GLN A 119 -10.34 -13.13 -5.39
C GLN A 119 -8.99 -13.86 -5.40
N LYS A 120 -8.77 -14.80 -6.31
CA LYS A 120 -7.47 -15.48 -6.46
C LYS A 120 -6.37 -14.49 -6.84
N GLU A 121 -6.62 -13.63 -7.82
CA GLU A 121 -5.67 -12.60 -8.24
C GLU A 121 -5.29 -11.65 -7.09
N ILE A 122 -6.25 -11.25 -6.26
CA ILE A 122 -6.03 -10.28 -5.20
C ILE A 122 -5.39 -10.93 -3.96
N TYR A 123 -5.85 -12.12 -3.58
CA TYR A 123 -5.45 -12.76 -2.32
C TYR A 123 -4.15 -13.56 -2.41
N ALA A 124 -3.82 -14.16 -3.55
CA ALA A 124 -2.60 -14.97 -3.70
C ALA A 124 -1.31 -14.24 -3.26
N PRO A 125 -1.04 -12.98 -3.70
CA PRO A 125 0.15 -12.26 -3.23
C PRO A 125 0.08 -11.87 -1.75
N VAL A 126 -1.11 -11.63 -1.19
CA VAL A 126 -1.27 -11.35 0.26
C VAL A 126 -0.88 -12.58 1.06
N LYS A 127 -1.39 -13.75 0.66
CA LYS A 127 -1.05 -15.03 1.26
C LYS A 127 0.45 -15.33 1.15
N LEU A 128 1.04 -15.10 -0.01
CA LEU A 128 2.48 -15.30 -0.24
C LEU A 128 3.34 -14.43 0.69
N LEU A 129 3.01 -13.14 0.83
CA LEU A 129 3.73 -12.24 1.75
C LEU A 129 3.61 -12.69 3.20
N ASN A 130 2.42 -13.14 3.62
CA ASN A 130 2.19 -13.60 4.98
C ASN A 130 2.94 -14.91 5.28
N GLU A 131 2.79 -15.92 4.44
CA GLU A 131 3.31 -17.26 4.71
C GLU A 131 4.83 -17.36 4.54
N HIS A 132 5.41 -16.65 3.57
CA HIS A 132 6.83 -16.76 3.25
C HIS A 132 7.68 -15.68 3.92
N TYR A 133 7.14 -14.47 4.08
CA TYR A 133 7.90 -13.32 4.61
C TYR A 133 7.39 -12.83 5.98
N ALA A 134 6.39 -13.48 6.57
CA ALA A 134 5.72 -13.03 7.80
C ALA A 134 5.22 -11.57 7.73
N HIS A 135 4.87 -11.11 6.52
CA HIS A 135 4.40 -9.74 6.28
C HIS A 135 2.91 -9.69 5.97
N GLU A 136 2.16 -8.95 6.80
CA GLU A 136 0.72 -8.75 6.60
C GLU A 136 0.46 -7.51 5.72
N ALA A 137 0.28 -7.74 4.41
CA ALA A 137 -0.08 -6.67 3.49
C ALA A 137 -1.54 -6.24 3.67
N THR A 138 -1.76 -4.96 3.97
CA THR A 138 -3.11 -4.38 4.16
C THR A 138 -3.57 -3.51 2.99
N LEU A 139 -2.69 -3.27 2.01
CA LEU A 139 -2.94 -2.41 0.86
C LEU A 139 -3.00 -3.25 -0.42
N PHE A 140 -3.97 -2.95 -1.26
CA PHE A 140 -4.08 -3.50 -2.60
C PHE A 140 -4.25 -2.38 -3.62
N ARG A 141 -3.50 -2.46 -4.73
CA ARG A 141 -3.68 -1.61 -5.90
C ARG A 141 -4.02 -2.49 -7.10
N PRO A 142 -5.11 -2.23 -7.85
CA PRO A 142 -5.42 -3.02 -9.04
C PRO A 142 -4.40 -2.78 -10.16
N PRO A 143 -3.98 -3.81 -10.90
CA PRO A 143 -3.28 -3.66 -12.17
C PRO A 143 -4.00 -2.67 -13.09
N TYR A 144 -3.22 -1.85 -13.81
CA TYR A 144 -3.73 -0.85 -14.76
C TYR A 144 -4.67 0.23 -14.17
N GLY A 145 -4.94 0.21 -12.85
CA GLY A 145 -5.97 1.05 -12.25
C GLY A 145 -7.40 0.62 -12.58
N GLU A 146 -7.59 -0.58 -13.17
CA GLU A 146 -8.88 -1.08 -13.64
C GLU A 146 -9.63 -1.84 -12.56
N TYR A 147 -10.94 -1.59 -12.44
CA TYR A 147 -11.80 -2.27 -11.47
C TYR A 147 -13.28 -2.15 -11.85
N ASN A 148 -14.10 -3.02 -11.27
CA ASN A 148 -15.56 -2.94 -11.27
C ASN A 148 -16.08 -3.17 -9.84
N ASP A 149 -17.41 -3.19 -9.67
CA ASP A 149 -18.03 -3.39 -8.35
C ASP A 149 -17.62 -4.71 -7.71
N THR A 150 -17.50 -5.79 -8.51
CA THR A 150 -16.98 -7.08 -8.05
C THR A 150 -15.57 -6.95 -7.47
N THR A 151 -14.69 -6.16 -8.09
CA THR A 151 -13.34 -5.92 -7.56
C THR A 151 -13.40 -5.25 -6.18
N LEU A 152 -14.27 -4.25 -6.02
CA LEU A 152 -14.42 -3.54 -4.75
C LEU A 152 -14.97 -4.46 -3.65
N ASP A 153 -15.96 -5.29 -3.97
CA ASP A 153 -16.55 -6.25 -3.03
C ASP A 153 -15.53 -7.30 -2.57
N VAL A 154 -14.72 -7.81 -3.49
CA VAL A 154 -13.65 -8.77 -3.16
C VAL A 154 -12.59 -8.11 -2.26
N VAL A 155 -12.13 -6.90 -2.59
CA VAL A 155 -11.14 -6.19 -1.77
C VAL A 155 -11.67 -5.91 -0.36
N LYS A 156 -12.94 -5.54 -0.25
CA LYS A 156 -13.64 -5.37 1.03
C LYS A 156 -13.71 -6.67 1.82
N LEU A 157 -14.11 -7.77 1.17
CA LEU A 157 -14.23 -9.09 1.79
C LEU A 157 -12.89 -9.57 2.37
N LEU A 158 -11.79 -9.26 1.68
CA LEU A 158 -10.43 -9.58 2.10
C LEU A 158 -9.86 -8.61 3.15
N GLY A 159 -10.61 -7.57 3.55
CA GLY A 159 -10.18 -6.59 4.54
C GLY A 159 -9.05 -5.67 4.07
N LEU A 160 -8.83 -5.56 2.76
CA LEU A 160 -7.75 -4.77 2.18
C LEU A 160 -8.22 -3.33 1.89
N ARG A 161 -7.29 -2.38 1.93
CA ARG A 161 -7.55 -1.01 1.48
C ARG A 161 -7.27 -0.89 -0.03
N PHE A 162 -8.26 -0.40 -0.77
CA PHE A 162 -8.18 -0.19 -2.21
C PHE A 162 -7.47 1.12 -2.55
N ILE A 163 -6.22 1.05 -3.01
CA ILE A 163 -5.37 2.21 -3.27
C ILE A 163 -5.24 2.48 -4.78
N GLN A 164 -5.59 3.70 -5.18
CA GLN A 164 -5.27 4.28 -6.48
C GLN A 164 -4.28 5.44 -6.31
N TRP A 165 -4.34 6.43 -7.19
CA TRP A 165 -3.49 7.61 -7.20
C TRP A 165 -4.31 8.84 -7.59
N SER A 166 -3.80 10.00 -7.16
CA SER A 166 -4.28 11.31 -7.59
C SER A 166 -3.41 11.89 -8.71
N ILE A 167 -2.21 11.35 -8.89
CA ILE A 167 -1.22 11.80 -9.87
C ILE A 167 -0.66 10.58 -10.58
N GLU A 168 -0.97 10.49 -11.86
CA GLU A 168 -0.31 9.57 -12.79
C GLU A 168 0.94 10.25 -13.36
N SER A 169 2.12 9.70 -13.07
CA SER A 169 3.40 10.27 -13.52
C SER A 169 3.56 10.17 -15.06
N GLY A 170 3.14 9.03 -15.63
CA GLY A 170 3.42 8.64 -17.00
C GLY A 170 4.80 7.98 -17.18
N ASP A 171 5.51 7.67 -16.10
CA ASP A 171 6.86 7.12 -16.15
C ASP A 171 7.06 5.81 -16.94
N PRO A 172 6.05 4.95 -17.22
CA PRO A 172 6.28 3.78 -18.06
C PRO A 172 6.44 4.11 -19.54
N ASP A 173 6.04 5.31 -19.98
CA ASP A 173 6.17 5.75 -21.36
C ASP A 173 7.64 6.10 -21.65
N PRO A 174 8.35 5.29 -22.46
CA PRO A 174 9.77 5.48 -22.71
C PRO A 174 10.07 6.73 -23.56
N THR A 175 9.05 7.40 -24.11
CA THR A 175 9.21 8.62 -24.92
C THR A 175 9.24 9.89 -24.07
N LEU A 176 8.83 9.81 -22.80
CA LEU A 176 8.80 10.97 -21.93
C LEU A 176 10.16 11.25 -21.30
N THR A 177 10.53 12.52 -21.24
CA THR A 177 11.71 12.97 -20.52
C THR A 177 11.43 13.12 -19.02
N ALA A 178 12.49 13.11 -18.20
CA ALA A 178 12.37 13.39 -16.77
C ALA A 178 11.70 14.75 -16.52
N ASP A 179 11.99 15.79 -17.31
CA ASP A 179 11.36 17.11 -17.20
C ASP A 179 9.86 17.06 -17.43
N GLN A 180 9.39 16.33 -18.45
CA GLN A 180 7.97 16.19 -18.75
C GLN A 180 7.23 15.48 -17.62
N ILE A 181 7.81 14.41 -17.08
CA ILE A 181 7.23 13.67 -15.94
C ILE A 181 7.22 14.55 -14.69
N LEU A 182 8.33 15.24 -14.40
CA LEU A 182 8.45 16.13 -13.24
C LEU A 182 7.42 17.28 -13.30
N ALA A 183 7.29 17.95 -14.45
CA ALA A 183 6.32 19.03 -14.63
C ALA A 183 4.88 18.54 -14.46
N ARG A 184 4.57 17.33 -14.91
CA ARG A 184 3.28 16.66 -14.71
C ARG A 184 2.98 16.42 -13.23
N ILE A 185 3.97 16.01 -12.45
CA ILE A 185 3.84 15.80 -11.00
C ILE A 185 3.70 17.15 -10.30
N GLU A 186 4.60 18.10 -10.55
CA GLU A 186 4.63 19.42 -9.91
C GLU A 186 3.31 20.18 -10.07
N LYS A 187 2.71 20.14 -11.28
CA LYS A 187 1.44 20.81 -11.57
C LYS A 187 0.28 20.30 -10.68
N ARG A 188 0.33 19.04 -10.23
CA ARG A 188 -0.75 18.37 -9.51
C ARG A 188 -0.43 18.11 -8.04
N ALA A 189 0.85 18.15 -7.65
CA ALA A 189 1.32 17.88 -6.30
C ALA A 189 0.74 18.90 -5.31
N LYS A 190 -0.01 18.36 -4.35
CA LYS A 190 -0.66 19.09 -3.25
C LYS A 190 -0.72 18.19 -1.99
N PRO A 191 -1.03 18.76 -0.82
CA PRO A 191 -1.28 17.99 0.40
C PRO A 191 -2.22 16.79 0.18
N GLY A 192 -1.80 15.61 0.62
CA GLY A 192 -2.56 14.36 0.48
C GLY A 192 -2.38 13.65 -0.86
N SER A 193 -1.54 14.14 -1.78
CA SER A 193 -1.34 13.49 -3.08
C SER A 193 -0.76 12.08 -2.93
N ILE A 194 -1.25 11.14 -3.74
CA ILE A 194 -0.63 9.84 -4.01
C ILE A 194 -0.17 9.85 -5.47
N VAL A 195 1.10 9.53 -5.71
CA VAL A 195 1.75 9.49 -7.03
C VAL A 195 2.04 8.04 -7.40
N VAL A 196 1.57 7.59 -8.58
CA VAL A 196 1.95 6.29 -9.14
C VAL A 196 3.19 6.44 -10.03
N LEU A 197 4.21 5.63 -9.72
CA LEU A 197 5.47 5.46 -10.45
C LEU A 197 5.77 3.96 -10.53
N HIS A 198 6.86 3.59 -11.21
CA HIS A 198 7.28 2.20 -11.40
C HIS A 198 8.77 2.05 -11.09
N ALA A 199 9.11 0.98 -10.37
CA ALA A 199 10.48 0.64 -10.03
C ALA A 199 10.96 -0.68 -10.69
N ASN A 200 10.17 -1.31 -11.56
CA ASN A 200 10.50 -2.58 -12.22
C ASN A 200 11.28 -2.44 -13.54
N GLY A 201 11.95 -1.31 -13.74
CA GLY A 201 12.70 -1.02 -14.98
C GLY A 201 11.87 -0.48 -16.15
N LYS A 202 10.53 -0.34 -16.02
CA LYS A 202 9.72 0.42 -17.00
C LYS A 202 9.89 1.93 -16.84
N GLY A 203 10.06 2.40 -15.61
CA GLY A 203 10.27 3.80 -15.26
C GLY A 203 11.70 4.29 -15.51
N LYS A 204 12.16 4.33 -16.77
CA LYS A 204 13.57 4.67 -17.10
C LYS A 204 14.04 6.02 -16.53
N GLN A 205 13.12 6.97 -16.39
CA GLN A 205 13.40 8.31 -15.88
C GLN A 205 13.07 8.46 -14.40
N THR A 206 12.53 7.43 -13.75
CA THR A 206 11.92 7.51 -12.42
C THR A 206 12.92 7.93 -11.37
N ARG A 207 14.14 7.38 -11.36
CA ARG A 207 15.20 7.85 -10.46
C ARG A 207 15.44 9.35 -10.60
N ALA A 208 15.72 9.84 -11.81
CA ALA A 208 16.00 11.26 -12.04
C ALA A 208 14.83 12.18 -11.65
N VAL A 209 13.59 11.72 -11.90
CA VAL A 209 12.38 12.43 -11.46
C VAL A 209 12.29 12.49 -9.94
N ILE A 210 12.53 11.37 -9.25
CA ILE A 210 12.46 11.30 -7.78
C ILE A 210 13.52 12.19 -7.14
N GLU A 211 14.78 12.14 -7.62
CA GLU A 211 15.86 12.99 -7.14
C GLU A 211 15.48 14.48 -7.18
N ARG A 212 14.94 14.94 -8.32
CA ARG A 212 14.55 16.35 -8.49
C ARG A 212 13.26 16.70 -7.76
N LEU A 213 12.29 15.79 -7.73
CA LEU A 213 11.03 15.97 -6.99
C LEU A 213 11.33 16.24 -5.51
N THR A 214 12.16 15.41 -4.89
CA THR A 214 12.45 15.47 -3.45
C THR A 214 13.37 16.63 -3.07
N THR A 215 14.30 17.02 -3.95
CA THR A 215 15.26 18.10 -3.67
C THR A 215 14.77 19.49 -4.08
N GLU A 216 13.99 19.61 -5.17
CA GLU A 216 13.57 20.91 -5.73
C GLU A 216 12.10 21.23 -5.46
N ILE A 217 11.19 20.26 -5.61
CA ILE A 217 9.75 20.53 -5.71
C ILE A 217 9.06 20.40 -4.36
N LEU A 218 9.25 19.28 -3.66
CA LEU A 218 8.58 19.03 -2.38
C LEU A 218 8.93 20.08 -1.32
N PRO A 219 10.20 20.51 -1.15
CA PRO A 219 10.55 21.58 -0.22
C PRO A 219 9.86 22.90 -0.58
N ARG A 220 9.88 23.30 -1.86
CA ARG A 220 9.19 24.52 -2.32
C ARG A 220 7.69 24.51 -2.06
N LYS A 221 7.07 23.33 -2.13
CA LYS A 221 5.63 23.14 -1.84
C LYS A 221 5.34 22.82 -0.37
N SER A 222 6.36 22.76 0.49
CA SER A 222 6.22 22.35 1.90
C SER A 222 5.53 20.99 2.06
N LEU A 223 5.80 20.05 1.15
CA LEU A 223 5.30 18.68 1.19
C LEU A 223 6.36 17.73 1.73
N LYS A 224 5.93 16.70 2.44
CA LYS A 224 6.79 15.66 3.01
C LYS A 224 6.47 14.29 2.40
N PRO A 225 7.46 13.52 1.93
CA PRO A 225 7.22 12.15 1.54
C PRO A 225 6.70 11.32 2.74
N MET A 226 5.74 10.45 2.48
CA MET A 226 5.11 9.54 3.45
C MET A 226 4.81 8.21 2.76
N THR A 227 4.74 7.11 3.51
CA THR A 227 4.05 5.90 3.03
C THR A 227 2.56 6.19 2.86
N VAL A 228 1.83 5.33 2.15
CA VAL A 228 0.38 5.46 1.99
C VAL A 228 -0.28 5.35 3.37
N SER A 229 0.10 4.40 4.21
CA SER A 229 -0.48 4.29 5.56
C SER A 229 -0.21 5.52 6.43
N GLU A 230 1.00 6.06 6.42
CA GLU A 230 1.33 7.30 7.14
C GLU A 230 0.49 8.48 6.65
N LEU A 231 0.37 8.63 5.32
CA LEU A 231 -0.43 9.68 4.70
C LEU A 231 -1.92 9.58 5.09
N LEU A 232 -2.47 8.37 5.15
CA LEU A 232 -3.87 8.15 5.53
C LEU A 232 -4.12 8.34 7.04
N ALA A 233 -3.13 8.03 7.88
CA ALA A 233 -3.19 8.23 9.32
C ALA A 233 -2.90 9.68 9.75
N CYS A 234 -2.33 10.48 8.85
CA CYS A 234 -1.92 11.85 9.10
C CYS A 234 -3.12 12.75 9.44
N LYS A 235 -3.26 13.05 10.73
CA LYS A 235 -4.15 14.07 11.26
C LYS A 235 -3.36 15.38 11.38
N GLN A 236 -4.03 16.49 11.10
CA GLN A 236 -3.45 17.83 11.12
C GLN A 236 -2.63 18.06 12.40
N ARG A 237 -1.42 18.63 12.30
CA ARG A 237 -0.85 19.38 13.45
C ARG A 237 -1.72 20.63 13.55
N ASN A 238 -2.42 20.80 14.67
CA ASN A 238 -3.03 22.09 14.97
C ASN A 238 -1.93 23.17 14.90
N PRO A 239 -2.18 24.31 14.25
CA PRO A 239 -1.23 25.41 14.18
C PRO A 239 -0.83 25.91 15.57
#